data_AF-A0AA96VNN5-F1
#
_entry.id   AF-A0AA96VNN5-F1
#
_cell.length_a   1.000
_cell.length_b   1.000
_cell.length_c   1.000
_cell.angle_alpha   90.00
_cell.angle_beta   90.00
_cell.angle_gamma   90.00
#
_symmetry.space_group_name_H-M   'P 1'
#
loop_
_entity.id
_entity.type
_entity.pdbx_description
1 polymer ?
#
loop_
_entity_poly.entity_id
_entity_poly.type
_entity_poly.pdbx_seq_one_letter_code
_entity_poly.pdbx_strand_id
1 'polypeptide(L)'
;MQIKIKLLLWFLAIQTLILASFNYALYLNIEHHLTEKFYATHQTHELVEHFLSRMWILTPFIVLLSSIGGYVLITKYFQPIQHMLKEIQAITPKDLSKRIQQRPFNDEINHLAIAFNEMLERLEKAFCGVKEFNTNASHELRTPLTIMRGEIEIALRKERSNEEYQTILSTQLEEIKTLQKLMEDLLFLAEYDLLETQNELENLESHTKTLLEIKKAFCTKNAAT
;
A
#
# COMPACT_ATOMS: atom_id res chain seq x y z
N MET A 1 18.46 -4.21 9.36
CA MET A 1 19.48 -3.99 8.30
C MET A 1 18.78 -3.50 7.04
N GLN A 2 19.12 -2.32 6.51
CA GLN A 2 18.41 -1.68 5.39
C GLN A 2 18.41 -2.59 4.13
N ILE A 3 17.28 -2.66 3.42
CA ILE A 3 17.11 -3.44 2.17
C ILE A 3 18.25 -3.17 1.17
N LYS A 4 18.73 -1.92 1.10
CA LYS A 4 19.87 -1.49 0.28
C LYS A 4 21.15 -2.29 0.54
N ILE A 5 21.47 -2.60 1.81
CA ILE A 5 22.70 -3.32 2.18
C ILE A 5 22.60 -4.79 1.73
N LYS A 6 21.44 -5.42 1.89
CA LYS A 6 21.22 -6.80 1.42
C LYS A 6 21.37 -6.91 -0.09
N LEU A 7 20.81 -5.96 -0.84
CA LEU A 7 20.93 -5.89 -2.31
C LEU A 7 22.38 -5.65 -2.76
N LEU A 8 23.11 -4.76 -2.09
CA LEU A 8 24.53 -4.51 -2.39
C LEU A 8 25.39 -5.76 -2.15
N LEU A 9 25.16 -6.47 -1.04
CA LEU A 9 25.87 -7.71 -0.75
C LEU A 9 25.58 -8.79 -1.80
N TRP A 10 24.31 -8.94 -2.21
CA TRP A 10 23.92 -9.88 -3.27
C TRP A 10 24.51 -9.49 -4.63
N PHE A 11 24.49 -8.20 -4.97
CA PHE A 11 25.09 -7.70 -6.21
C PHE A 11 26.59 -7.97 -6.26
N LEU A 12 27.31 -7.69 -5.16
CA LEU A 12 28.74 -8.00 -5.05
C LEU A 12 28.99 -9.50 -5.13
N ALA A 13 28.21 -10.33 -4.45
CA ALA A 13 28.35 -11.79 -4.50
C ALA A 13 28.16 -12.34 -5.93
N ILE A 14 27.08 -11.92 -6.62
CA ILE A 14 26.82 -12.30 -8.01
C ILE A 14 27.96 -11.82 -8.92
N GLN A 15 28.39 -10.57 -8.77
CA GLN A 15 29.47 -10.00 -9.58
C GLN A 15 30.78 -10.79 -9.40
N THR A 16 31.13 -11.17 -8.17
CA THR A 16 32.32 -11.99 -7.89
C THR A 16 32.22 -13.40 -8.49
N LEU A 17 31.04 -14.03 -8.43
CA LEU A 17 30.81 -15.36 -8.98
C LEU A 17 30.89 -15.37 -10.52
N ILE A 18 30.30 -14.36 -11.18
CA ILE A 18 30.39 -14.17 -12.63
C ILE A 18 31.85 -13.99 -13.04
N LEU A 19 32.60 -13.15 -12.33
CA LEU A 19 34.01 -12.93 -12.64
C LEU A 19 34.88 -14.17 -12.42
N ALA A 20 34.66 -14.90 -11.34
CA ALA A 20 35.39 -16.15 -11.07
C ALA A 20 35.10 -17.19 -12.16
N SER A 21 33.83 -17.33 -12.55
CA SER A 21 33.43 -18.22 -13.64
C SER A 21 34.04 -17.80 -14.99
N PHE A 22 34.02 -16.50 -15.32
CA PHE A 22 34.63 -15.96 -16.53
C PHE A 22 36.15 -16.19 -16.55
N ASN A 23 36.84 -15.90 -15.45
CA ASN A 23 38.28 -16.12 -15.32
C ASN A 23 38.64 -17.61 -15.46
N TYR A 24 37.87 -18.50 -14.82
CA TYR A 24 38.05 -19.95 -14.91
C TYR A 24 37.79 -20.51 -16.31
N ALA A 25 36.70 -20.08 -16.96
CA ALA A 25 36.39 -20.48 -18.34
C ALA A 25 37.47 -20.02 -19.32
N LEU A 26 37.98 -18.80 -19.11
CA LEU A 26 39.07 -18.25 -19.91
C LEU A 26 40.39 -18.99 -19.68
N TYR A 27 40.69 -19.39 -18.43
CA TYR A 27 41.82 -20.24 -18.11
C TYR A 27 41.74 -21.59 -18.84
N LEU A 28 40.59 -22.27 -18.79
CA LEU A 28 40.37 -23.53 -19.50
C LEU A 28 40.47 -23.37 -21.03
N ASN A 29 39.94 -22.27 -21.58
CA ASN A 29 40.01 -22.00 -23.02
C ASN A 29 41.46 -21.78 -23.50
N ILE A 30 42.27 -21.08 -22.69
CA ILE A 30 43.68 -20.87 -22.96
C ILE A 30 44.45 -22.20 -22.82
N GLU A 31 44.25 -22.96 -21.74
CA GLU A 31 44.89 -24.26 -21.52
C GLU A 31 44.56 -25.26 -22.64
N HIS A 32 43.30 -25.32 -23.07
CA HIS A 32 42.87 -26.19 -24.17
C HIS A 32 43.52 -25.81 -25.51
N HIS A 33 43.49 -24.52 -25.88
CA HIS A 33 44.14 -24.04 -27.11
C HIS A 33 45.67 -24.17 -27.08
N LEU A 34 46.27 -24.09 -25.89
CA LEU A 34 47.68 -24.38 -25.73
C LEU A 34 47.91 -25.86 -25.96
N THR A 35 47.20 -26.77 -25.28
CA THR A 35 47.38 -28.22 -25.41
C THR A 35 47.21 -28.73 -26.85
N GLU A 36 46.29 -28.13 -27.63
CA GLU A 36 46.05 -28.49 -29.04
C GLU A 36 47.17 -27.99 -29.99
N LYS A 37 47.83 -26.87 -29.67
CA LYS A 37 48.95 -26.29 -30.46
C LYS A 37 50.35 -26.62 -29.92
N PHE A 38 50.44 -27.19 -28.73
CA PHE A 38 51.68 -27.36 -27.97
C PHE A 38 52.66 -28.38 -28.56
N TYR A 39 52.23 -29.24 -29.49
CA TYR A 39 53.15 -30.15 -30.17
C TYR A 39 53.94 -29.51 -31.34
N ALA A 40 53.71 -28.23 -31.70
CA ALA A 40 54.22 -27.68 -32.96
C ALA A 40 55.20 -26.49 -32.89
N THR A 41 55.44 -25.77 -31.78
CA THR A 41 56.39 -24.63 -31.80
C THR A 41 56.83 -24.13 -30.42
N HIS A 42 58.15 -24.07 -30.16
CA HIS A 42 58.77 -23.68 -28.87
C HIS A 42 58.73 -22.16 -28.52
N GLN A 43 58.10 -21.30 -29.34
CA GLN A 43 58.21 -19.83 -29.23
C GLN A 43 56.99 -19.13 -28.59
N THR A 44 55.99 -19.87 -28.10
CA THR A 44 54.69 -19.32 -27.66
C THR A 44 54.57 -19.02 -26.17
N HIS A 45 55.53 -19.43 -25.34
CA HIS A 45 55.43 -19.33 -23.87
C HIS A 45 55.43 -17.88 -23.33
N GLU A 46 56.23 -16.98 -23.92
CA GLU A 46 56.35 -15.61 -23.40
C GLU A 46 55.10 -14.76 -23.65
N LEU A 47 54.38 -15.02 -24.75
CA LEU A 47 53.18 -14.27 -25.12
C LEU A 47 51.99 -14.58 -24.20
N VAL A 48 51.89 -15.81 -23.71
CA VAL A 48 50.80 -16.26 -22.82
C VAL A 48 50.94 -15.64 -21.44
N GLU A 49 52.15 -15.66 -20.86
CA GLU A 49 52.42 -15.11 -19.52
C GLU A 49 52.15 -13.60 -19.46
N HIS A 50 52.55 -12.85 -20.49
CA HIS A 50 52.25 -11.42 -20.59
C HIS A 50 50.76 -11.13 -20.76
N PHE A 51 50.03 -11.97 -21.48
CA PHE A 51 48.58 -11.84 -21.65
C PHE A 51 47.84 -12.12 -20.33
N LEU A 52 48.18 -13.21 -19.64
CA LEU A 52 47.61 -13.57 -18.34
C LEU A 52 47.89 -12.48 -17.28
N SER A 53 49.11 -11.97 -17.21
CA SER A 53 49.48 -10.88 -16.29
C SER A 53 48.65 -9.61 -16.52
N ARG A 54 48.44 -9.22 -17.79
CA ARG A 54 47.64 -8.02 -18.13
C ARG A 54 46.16 -8.17 -17.74
N MET A 55 45.61 -9.38 -17.80
CA MET A 55 44.21 -9.65 -17.41
C MET A 55 43.98 -9.56 -15.90
N TRP A 56 44.93 -10.02 -15.09
CA TRP A 56 44.84 -9.91 -13.63
C TRP A 56 44.85 -8.46 -13.17
N ILE A 57 45.50 -7.56 -13.91
CA ILE A 57 45.50 -6.11 -13.65
C ILE A 57 44.17 -5.45 -14.08
N LEU A 58 43.57 -5.89 -15.20
CA LEU A 58 42.31 -5.31 -15.72
C LEU A 58 41.08 -5.72 -14.89
N THR A 59 41.10 -6.92 -14.34
CA THR A 59 40.03 -7.50 -13.51
C THR A 59 39.56 -6.58 -12.36
N PRO A 60 40.44 -6.08 -11.45
CA PRO A 60 40.01 -5.21 -10.36
C PRO A 60 39.41 -3.88 -10.84
N PHE A 61 39.84 -3.34 -11.98
CA PHE A 61 39.24 -2.12 -12.54
C PHE A 61 37.80 -2.35 -13.00
N ILE A 62 37.53 -3.47 -13.66
CA ILE A 62 36.16 -3.86 -14.06
C ILE A 62 35.28 -4.06 -12.83
N VAL A 63 35.81 -4.74 -11.80
CA VAL A 63 35.10 -4.96 -10.54
C VAL A 63 34.75 -3.64 -9.87
N LEU A 64 35.74 -2.75 -9.72
CA LEU A 64 35.55 -1.45 -9.09
C LEU A 64 34.51 -0.62 -9.84
N LEU A 65 34.62 -0.53 -11.17
CA LEU A 65 33.70 0.24 -11.99
C LEU A 65 32.27 -0.31 -11.93
N SER A 66 32.11 -1.64 -12.01
CA SER A 66 30.81 -2.32 -11.88
C SER A 66 30.21 -2.12 -10.49
N SER A 67 31.02 -2.18 -9.43
CA SER A 67 30.55 -1.97 -8.05
C SER A 67 30.10 -0.54 -7.80
N ILE A 68 30.82 0.45 -8.32
CA ILE A 68 30.40 1.86 -8.26
C ILE A 68 29.08 2.04 -9.04
N GLY A 69 28.99 1.49 -10.26
CA GLY A 69 27.77 1.54 -11.07
C GLY A 69 26.56 0.92 -10.37
N GLY A 70 26.71 -0.29 -9.82
CA GLY A 70 25.66 -0.98 -9.07
C GLY A 70 25.22 -0.19 -7.83
N TYR A 71 26.15 0.41 -7.10
CA TYR A 71 25.82 1.25 -5.95
C TYR A 71 24.98 2.47 -6.34
N VAL A 72 25.36 3.19 -7.40
CA VAL A 72 24.61 4.34 -7.90
C VAL A 72 23.22 3.94 -8.40
N LEU A 73 23.11 2.81 -9.11
CA LEU A 73 21.82 2.31 -9.60
C LEU A 73 20.88 1.94 -8.45
N ILE A 74 21.34 1.16 -7.47
CA ILE A 74 20.53 0.75 -6.33
C ILE A 74 20.08 1.97 -5.52
N THR A 75 20.97 2.94 -5.28
CA THR A 75 20.61 4.12 -4.50
C THR A 75 19.56 4.98 -5.21
N LYS A 76 19.71 5.20 -6.51
CA LYS A 76 18.78 5.99 -7.33
C LYS A 76 17.43 5.30 -7.52
N TYR A 77 17.40 4.00 -7.73
CA TYR A 77 16.16 3.24 -7.96
C TYR A 77 15.28 3.15 -6.71
N PHE A 78 15.89 3.05 -5.52
CA PHE A 78 15.14 2.95 -4.26
C PHE A 78 14.80 4.30 -3.62
N GLN A 79 15.40 5.40 -4.08
CA GLN A 79 15.12 6.73 -3.52
C GLN A 79 13.62 7.12 -3.61
N PRO A 80 12.91 6.95 -4.75
CA PRO A 80 11.49 7.29 -4.85
C PRO A 80 10.61 6.53 -3.85
N ILE A 81 10.89 5.25 -3.63
CA ILE A 81 10.16 4.42 -2.65
C ILE A 81 10.32 4.97 -1.23
N GLN A 82 11.54 5.43 -0.89
CA GLN A 82 11.79 6.01 0.43
C GLN A 82 11.09 7.36 0.62
N HIS A 83 10.99 8.18 -0.42
CA HIS A 83 10.21 9.42 -0.38
C HIS A 83 8.73 9.13 -0.17
N MET A 84 8.17 8.22 -0.96
CA MET A 84 6.77 7.79 -0.81
C MET A 84 6.49 7.23 0.59
N LEU A 85 7.37 6.40 1.15
CA LEU A 85 7.21 5.86 2.50
C LEU A 85 7.19 6.98 3.57
N LYS A 86 8.02 8.01 3.41
CA LYS A 86 8.01 9.17 4.32
C LYS A 86 6.72 9.96 4.22
N GLU A 87 6.19 10.16 3.01
CA GLU A 87 4.91 10.82 2.80
C GLU A 87 3.78 10.02 3.46
N ILE A 88 3.75 8.69 3.25
CA ILE A 88 2.78 7.80 3.91
C ILE A 88 2.87 7.89 5.44
N GLN A 89 4.07 7.86 6.00
CA GLN A 89 4.28 7.94 7.45
C GLN A 89 3.92 9.32 8.04
N ALA A 90 3.91 10.36 7.22
CA ALA A 90 3.51 11.71 7.63
C ALA A 90 1.98 11.91 7.62
N ILE A 91 1.24 11.01 7.00
CA ILE A 91 -0.23 11.01 7.02
C ILE A 91 -0.69 10.50 8.38
N THR A 92 -1.59 11.25 9.01
CA THR A 92 -2.14 10.90 10.32
C THR A 92 -3.67 10.84 10.23
N PRO A 93 -4.35 10.12 11.13
CA PRO A 93 -5.83 10.11 11.15
C PRO A 93 -6.47 11.49 11.28
N LYS A 94 -5.75 12.48 11.83
CA LYS A 94 -6.21 13.86 11.97
C LYS A 94 -6.11 14.67 10.68
N ASP A 95 -5.32 14.22 9.72
CA ASP A 95 -4.99 14.93 8.49
C ASP A 95 -4.87 13.93 7.33
N LEU A 96 -6.03 13.36 6.97
CA LEU A 96 -6.20 12.49 5.81
C LEU A 96 -6.26 13.26 4.49
N SER A 97 -6.31 14.60 4.53
CA SER A 97 -6.39 15.47 3.34
C SER A 97 -5.10 15.47 2.51
N LYS A 98 -3.98 15.09 3.14
CA LYS A 98 -2.70 14.93 2.45
C LYS A 98 -2.77 13.85 1.38
N ARG A 99 -2.02 14.06 0.31
CA ARG A 99 -1.89 13.14 -0.81
C ARG A 99 -0.42 12.89 -1.09
N ILE A 100 -0.14 11.68 -1.56
CA ILE A 100 1.18 11.30 -2.04
C ILE A 100 1.43 11.99 -3.36
N GLN A 101 2.60 12.61 -3.51
CA GLN A 101 2.99 13.29 -4.72
C GLN A 101 3.11 12.29 -5.88
N GLN A 102 2.29 12.49 -6.91
CA GLN A 102 2.41 11.75 -8.16
C GLN A 102 3.66 12.18 -8.91
N ARG A 103 4.35 11.21 -9.51
CA ARG A 103 5.58 11.46 -10.27
C ARG A 103 5.22 11.65 -11.75
N PRO A 104 6.00 12.45 -12.51
CA PRO A 104 5.73 12.70 -13.92
C PRO A 104 5.91 11.46 -14.80
N PHE A 105 6.59 10.43 -14.30
CA PHE A 105 6.80 9.17 -14.99
C PHE A 105 5.70 8.18 -14.61
N ASN A 106 5.06 7.58 -15.62
CA ASN A 106 4.03 6.56 -15.41
C ASN A 106 4.66 5.18 -15.18
N ASP A 107 5.43 5.05 -14.10
CA ASP A 107 6.04 3.80 -13.64
C ASP A 107 5.18 3.11 -12.58
N GLU A 108 5.57 1.89 -12.17
CA GLU A 108 4.86 1.08 -11.17
C GLU A 108 4.74 1.81 -9.82
N ILE A 109 5.74 2.64 -9.50
CA ILE A 109 5.75 3.39 -8.24
C ILE A 109 4.73 4.55 -8.32
N ASN A 110 4.44 5.11 -9.50
CA ASN A 110 3.37 6.10 -9.68
C ASN A 110 1.99 5.46 -9.59
N HIS A 111 1.82 4.25 -10.16
CA HIS A 111 0.58 3.48 -9.99
C HIS A 111 0.31 3.18 -8.50
N LEU A 112 1.33 2.87 -7.72
CA LEU A 112 1.19 2.68 -6.27
C LEU A 112 0.75 3.98 -5.56
N ALA A 113 1.31 5.14 -5.96
CA ALA A 113 0.92 6.43 -5.41
C ALA A 113 -0.55 6.77 -5.71
N ILE A 114 -1.02 6.47 -6.91
CA ILE A 114 -2.43 6.63 -7.30
C ILE A 114 -3.32 5.74 -6.43
N ALA A 115 -3.03 4.43 -6.36
CA ALA A 115 -3.82 3.48 -5.56
C ALA A 115 -3.88 3.88 -4.08
N PHE A 116 -2.78 4.38 -3.52
CA PHE A 116 -2.76 4.84 -2.13
C PHE A 116 -3.58 6.12 -1.94
N ASN A 117 -3.54 7.05 -2.90
CA ASN A 117 -4.39 8.24 -2.87
C ASN A 117 -5.87 7.91 -2.97
N GLU A 118 -6.26 6.92 -3.78
CA GLU A 118 -7.65 6.43 -3.83
C GLU A 118 -8.08 5.82 -2.49
N MET A 119 -7.20 5.04 -1.84
CA MET A 119 -7.46 4.52 -0.49
C MET A 119 -7.64 5.66 0.52
N LEU A 120 -6.78 6.68 0.48
CA LEU A 120 -6.88 7.86 1.36
C LEU A 120 -8.19 8.63 1.14
N GLU A 121 -8.63 8.75 -0.11
CA GLU A 121 -9.91 9.40 -0.42
C GLU A 121 -11.10 8.65 0.18
N ARG A 122 -11.10 7.31 0.08
CA ARG A 122 -12.13 6.47 0.70
C ARG A 122 -12.13 6.61 2.22
N LEU A 123 -10.94 6.62 2.84
CA LEU A 123 -10.79 6.83 4.28
C LEU A 123 -11.27 8.22 4.71
N GLU A 124 -10.93 9.27 3.97
CA GLU A 124 -11.35 10.64 4.26
C GLU A 124 -12.88 10.76 4.20
N LYS A 125 -13.52 10.21 3.16
CA LYS A 125 -14.98 10.18 3.02
C LYS A 125 -15.66 9.49 4.21
N ALA A 126 -15.20 8.29 4.57
CA ALA A 126 -15.74 7.56 5.71
C ALA A 126 -15.58 8.33 7.03
N PHE A 127 -14.41 8.94 7.26
CA PHE A 127 -14.15 9.67 8.50
C PHE A 127 -14.97 10.96 8.61
N CYS A 128 -15.17 11.67 7.48
CA CYS A 128 -16.06 12.82 7.42
C CYS A 128 -17.51 12.45 7.77
N GLY A 129 -18.02 11.34 7.19
CA GLY A 129 -19.37 10.84 7.51
C GLY A 129 -19.54 10.53 8.99
N VAL A 130 -18.61 9.79 9.59
CA VAL A 130 -18.62 9.47 11.04
C VAL A 130 -18.59 10.74 11.89
N LYS A 131 -17.78 11.74 11.51
CA LYS A 131 -17.66 13.00 12.26
C LYS A 131 -18.95 13.81 12.22
N GLU A 132 -19.55 13.96 11.05
CA GLU A 132 -20.82 14.68 10.86
C GLU A 132 -21.96 13.98 11.61
N PHE A 133 -22.06 12.66 11.45
CA PHE A 133 -23.02 11.83 12.17
C PHE A 133 -22.89 11.99 13.68
N ASN A 134 -21.69 11.86 14.24
CA ASN A 134 -21.46 11.98 15.68
C ASN A 134 -21.81 13.39 16.21
N THR A 135 -21.53 14.43 15.40
CA THR A 135 -21.87 15.82 15.75
C THR A 135 -23.40 15.99 15.77
N ASN A 136 -24.09 15.55 14.72
CA ASN A 136 -25.54 15.67 14.60
C ASN A 136 -26.26 14.85 15.67
N ALA A 137 -25.88 13.59 15.88
CA ALA A 137 -26.43 12.75 16.94
C ALA A 137 -26.27 13.38 18.33
N SER A 138 -25.10 13.95 18.63
CA SER A 138 -24.86 14.64 19.91
C SER A 138 -25.79 15.84 20.11
N HIS A 139 -26.11 16.59 19.06
CA HIS A 139 -27.03 17.73 19.12
C HIS A 139 -28.48 17.28 19.27
N GLU A 140 -28.93 16.33 18.45
CA GLU A 140 -30.30 15.80 18.47
C GLU A 140 -30.64 15.11 19.79
N LEU A 141 -29.68 14.44 20.44
CA LEU A 141 -29.89 13.81 21.75
C LEU A 141 -29.89 14.83 22.90
N ARG A 142 -29.10 15.91 22.80
CA ARG A 142 -28.94 16.90 23.89
C ARG A 142 -30.21 17.72 24.12
N THR A 143 -30.93 18.07 23.06
CA THR A 143 -32.15 18.89 23.12
C THR A 143 -33.25 18.25 23.97
N PRO A 144 -33.75 17.03 23.67
CA PRO A 144 -34.78 16.38 24.48
C PRO A 144 -34.31 16.09 25.90
N LEU A 145 -33.03 15.73 26.11
CA LEU A 145 -32.46 15.59 27.45
C LEU A 145 -32.51 16.89 28.27
N THR A 146 -32.27 18.03 27.62
CA THR A 146 -32.31 19.34 28.27
C THR A 146 -33.75 19.74 28.62
N ILE A 147 -34.70 19.47 27.73
CA ILE A 147 -36.14 19.70 27.95
C ILE A 147 -36.62 18.83 29.11
N MET A 148 -36.37 17.52 29.06
CA MET A 148 -36.75 16.58 30.11
C MET A 148 -36.23 17.02 31.48
N ARG A 149 -34.93 17.35 31.56
CA ARG A 149 -34.34 17.84 32.80
C ARG A 149 -35.01 19.12 33.29
N GLY A 150 -35.27 20.08 32.41
CA GLY A 150 -35.91 21.35 32.76
C GLY A 150 -37.32 21.16 33.31
N GLU A 151 -38.12 20.30 32.69
CA GLU A 151 -39.48 19.97 33.17
C GLU A 151 -39.46 19.28 34.53
N ILE A 152 -38.55 18.33 34.74
CA ILE A 152 -38.36 17.66 36.03
C ILE A 152 -37.92 18.66 37.09
N GLU A 153 -36.94 19.53 36.80
CA GLU A 153 -36.48 20.56 37.74
C GLU A 153 -37.63 21.52 38.11
N ILE A 154 -38.44 21.93 37.14
CA ILE A 154 -39.62 22.75 37.37
C ILE A 154 -40.63 22.00 38.24
N ALA A 155 -40.90 20.73 37.96
CA ALA A 155 -41.80 19.87 38.74
C ALA A 155 -41.38 19.77 40.21
N LEU A 156 -40.08 19.67 40.48
CA LEU A 156 -39.54 19.51 41.82
C LEU A 156 -39.47 20.81 42.64
N ARG A 157 -39.69 22.00 42.05
CA ARG A 157 -39.60 23.29 42.77
C ARG A 157 -40.69 23.52 43.82
N LYS A 158 -41.85 22.86 43.70
CA LYS A 158 -42.96 22.98 44.65
C LYS A 158 -43.89 21.77 44.52
N GLU A 159 -44.66 21.49 45.56
CA GLU A 159 -45.75 20.50 45.49
C GLU A 159 -46.80 20.90 44.44
N ARG A 160 -47.35 19.87 43.78
CA ARG A 160 -48.31 19.97 42.68
C ARG A 160 -49.43 18.96 42.86
N SER A 161 -50.53 19.13 42.13
CA SER A 161 -51.61 18.15 42.16
C SER A 161 -51.19 16.83 41.52
N ASN A 162 -51.89 15.75 41.86
CA ASN A 162 -51.68 14.46 41.20
C ASN A 162 -51.92 14.54 39.68
N GLU A 163 -52.88 15.35 39.21
CA GLU A 163 -53.12 15.52 37.77
C GLU A 163 -51.92 16.20 37.06
N GLU A 164 -51.33 17.21 37.68
CA GLU A 164 -50.14 17.88 37.13
C GLU A 164 -48.94 16.92 37.04
N TYR A 165 -48.71 16.10 38.07
CA TYR A 165 -47.64 15.09 38.02
C TYR A 165 -47.87 14.02 36.95
N GLN A 166 -49.11 13.55 36.79
CA GLN A 166 -49.45 12.59 35.73
C GLN A 166 -49.21 13.18 34.34
N THR A 167 -49.52 14.45 34.15
CA THR A 167 -49.27 15.15 32.88
C THR A 167 -47.76 15.23 32.59
N ILE A 168 -46.96 15.65 33.57
CA ILE A 168 -45.50 15.74 33.42
C ILE A 168 -44.90 14.36 33.13
N LEU A 169 -45.29 13.33 33.87
CA LEU A 169 -44.80 11.96 33.63
C LEU A 169 -45.19 11.43 32.25
N SER A 170 -46.38 11.78 31.75
CA SER A 170 -46.80 11.45 30.39
C SER A 170 -45.92 12.12 29.33
N THR A 171 -45.64 13.42 29.50
CA THR A 171 -44.73 14.16 28.60
C THR A 171 -43.32 13.57 28.62
N GLN A 172 -42.76 13.31 29.81
CA GLN A 172 -41.45 12.67 29.94
C GLN A 172 -41.38 11.30 29.25
N LEU A 173 -42.44 10.49 29.33
CA LEU A 173 -42.51 9.20 28.66
C LEU A 173 -42.51 9.35 27.13
N GLU A 174 -43.14 10.40 26.60
CA GLU A 174 -43.16 10.69 25.17
C GLU A 174 -41.79 11.17 24.65
N GLU A 175 -41.10 12.01 25.41
CA GLU A 175 -39.70 12.39 25.13
C GLU A 175 -38.76 11.17 25.16
N ILE A 176 -38.92 10.25 26.11
CA ILE A 176 -38.12 9.01 26.18
C ILE A 176 -38.35 8.13 24.96
N LYS A 177 -39.61 7.97 24.51
CA LYS A 177 -39.93 7.22 23.28
C LYS A 177 -39.29 7.84 22.05
N THR A 178 -39.27 9.18 21.98
CA THR A 178 -38.61 9.91 20.90
C THR A 178 -37.11 9.64 20.89
N LEU A 179 -36.45 9.67 22.05
CA LEU A 179 -35.03 9.31 22.18
C LEU A 179 -34.73 7.85 21.80
N GLN A 180 -35.62 6.91 22.19
CA GLN A 180 -35.49 5.51 21.77
C GLN A 180 -35.56 5.38 20.26
N LYS A 181 -36.52 6.07 19.62
CA LYS A 181 -36.67 6.05 18.16
C LYS A 181 -35.45 6.62 17.45
N LEU A 182 -34.91 7.74 17.94
CA LEU A 182 -33.65 8.31 17.42
C LEU A 182 -32.49 7.32 17.54
N MET A 183 -32.33 6.63 18.67
CA MET A 183 -31.29 5.60 18.80
C MET A 183 -31.46 4.44 17.81
N GLU A 184 -32.69 3.96 17.61
CA GLU A 184 -33.00 2.90 16.64
C GLU A 184 -32.63 3.35 15.22
N ASP A 185 -32.99 4.58 14.85
CA ASP A 185 -32.68 5.12 13.53
C ASP A 185 -31.16 5.32 13.33
N LEU A 186 -30.43 5.73 14.37
CA LEU A 186 -28.96 5.83 14.36
C LEU A 186 -28.29 4.45 14.20
N LEU A 187 -28.77 3.42 14.90
CA LEU A 187 -28.27 2.06 14.77
C LEU A 187 -28.54 1.48 13.37
N PHE A 188 -29.75 1.72 12.85
CA PHE A 188 -30.12 1.30 11.50
C PHE A 188 -29.23 1.92 10.42
N LEU A 189 -28.93 3.22 10.53
CA LEU A 189 -28.01 3.90 9.60
C LEU A 189 -26.59 3.35 9.69
N ALA A 190 -26.09 3.07 10.90
CA ALA A 190 -24.76 2.49 11.10
C ALA A 190 -24.64 1.06 10.51
N GLU A 191 -25.72 0.27 10.57
CA GLU A 191 -25.77 -1.06 9.95
C GLU A 191 -25.91 -0.98 8.41
N TYR A 192 -26.65 -0.01 7.89
CA TYR A 192 -26.87 0.16 6.45
C TYR A 192 -25.58 0.56 5.70
N ASP A 193 -24.77 1.46 6.27
CA ASP A 193 -23.50 1.92 5.67
C ASP A 193 -22.50 0.76 5.50
N LEU A 194 -22.57 -0.24 6.39
CA LEU A 194 -21.78 -1.48 6.31
C LEU A 194 -22.29 -2.46 5.23
N LEU A 195 -23.57 -2.39 4.88
CA LEU A 195 -24.19 -3.26 3.87
C LEU A 195 -24.04 -2.68 2.45
N GLU A 196 -24.06 -1.36 2.28
CA GLU A 196 -23.82 -0.71 0.99
C GLU A 196 -22.40 -1.01 0.47
N THR A 197 -21.40 -0.95 1.36
CA THR A 197 -20.01 -1.34 1.04
C THR A 197 -19.85 -2.82 0.68
N GLN A 198 -20.67 -3.72 1.24
CA GLN A 198 -20.69 -5.13 0.83
C GLN A 198 -21.36 -5.35 -0.53
N ASN A 199 -22.47 -4.66 -0.80
CA ASN A 199 -23.19 -4.78 -2.07
C ASN A 199 -22.38 -4.23 -3.27
N GLU A 200 -21.61 -3.16 -3.09
CA GLU A 200 -20.69 -2.68 -4.14
C GLU A 200 -19.58 -3.70 -4.47
N LEU A 201 -19.07 -4.41 -3.47
CA LEU A 201 -18.06 -5.46 -3.64
C LEU A 201 -18.64 -6.71 -4.33
N GLU A 202 -19.85 -7.11 -3.97
CA GLU A 202 -20.55 -8.25 -4.60
C GLU A 202 -20.90 -7.94 -6.07
N ASN A 203 -21.26 -6.70 -6.39
CA ASN A 203 -21.57 -6.28 -7.76
C ASN A 203 -20.32 -6.20 -8.66
N LEU A 204 -19.13 -5.90 -8.09
CA LEU A 204 -17.85 -5.98 -8.80
C LEU A 204 -17.39 -7.43 -9.05
N GLU A 205 -17.63 -8.35 -8.11
CA GLU A 205 -17.37 -9.78 -8.31
C GLU A 205 -18.28 -10.38 -9.39
N SER A 206 -19.55 -9.95 -9.47
CA SER A 206 -20.50 -10.38 -10.50
C SER A 206 -20.06 -9.94 -11.91
N HIS A 207 -19.60 -8.70 -12.07
CA HIS A 207 -19.11 -8.17 -13.35
C HIS A 207 -17.80 -8.82 -13.80
N THR A 208 -16.91 -9.19 -12.87
CA THR A 208 -15.66 -9.88 -13.22
C THR A 208 -15.90 -11.34 -13.61
N LYS A 209 -16.88 -12.03 -12.99
CA LYS A 209 -17.33 -13.37 -13.42
C LYS A 209 -17.90 -13.39 -14.82
N THR A 210 -18.77 -12.43 -15.15
CA THR A 210 -19.35 -12.32 -16.50
C THR A 210 -18.29 -12.03 -17.56
N LEU A 211 -17.32 -11.17 -17.28
CA LEU A 211 -16.18 -10.94 -18.19
C LEU A 211 -15.27 -12.16 -18.33
N LEU A 212 -15.07 -12.94 -17.27
CA LEU A 212 -14.31 -14.19 -17.31
C LEU A 212 -15.02 -15.26 -18.16
N GLU A 213 -16.35 -15.35 -18.07
CA GLU A 213 -17.15 -16.25 -18.90
C GLU A 213 -17.15 -15.85 -20.38
N ILE A 214 -17.28 -14.55 -20.67
CA ILE A 214 -17.17 -14.03 -22.05
C ILE A 214 -15.79 -14.32 -22.63
N LYS A 215 -14.71 -14.12 -21.86
CA LYS A 215 -13.35 -14.44 -22.29
C LYS A 215 -13.17 -15.94 -22.55
N LYS A 216 -13.70 -16.81 -21.67
CA LYS A 216 -13.66 -18.27 -21.86
C LYS A 216 -14.41 -18.69 -23.13
N ALA A 217 -15.60 -18.13 -23.37
CA ALA A 217 -16.38 -18.39 -24.58
C ALA A 217 -15.68 -17.91 -25.86
N PHE A 218 -14.91 -16.82 -25.79
CA PHE A 218 -14.12 -16.32 -26.91
C PHE A 218 -12.88 -17.19 -27.18
N CYS A 219 -12.21 -17.68 -26.12
CA CYS A 219 -11.06 -18.57 -26.24
C CYS A 219 -11.43 -19.95 -26.79
N THR A 220 -12.58 -20.51 -26.43
CA THR A 220 -13.03 -21.81 -26.96
C THR A 220 -13.44 -21.74 -28.43
N LYS A 221 -13.97 -20.59 -28.88
CA LYS A 221 -14.37 -20.39 -30.28
C LYS A 221 -13.18 -20.21 -31.22
N ASN A 222 -12.12 -19.54 -30.78
CA ASN A 222 -10.90 -19.35 -31.58
C ASN A 222 -9.95 -20.56 -31.61
N ALA A 223 -10.11 -21.54 -30.71
CA ALA A 223 -9.30 -22.77 -30.71
C ALA A 223 -9.88 -23.89 -31.59
N ALA A 224 -11.08 -23.70 -32.15
CA ALA A 224 -11.78 -24.66 -33.00
C ALA A 224 -11.76 -24.31 -34.50
N THR A 225 -10.89 -23.38 -34.91
CA THR A 225 -10.64 -22.98 -36.30
C THR A 225 -9.16 -23.13 -36.58
#